data_AF-A0A835AH04-F1
#
_entry.id   AF-A0A835AH04-F1
#
_cell.length_a   1.000
_cell.length_b   1.000
_cell.length_c   1.000
_cell.angle_alpha   90.00
_cell.angle_beta   90.00
_cell.angle_gamma   90.00
#
_symmetry.space_group_name_H-M   'P 1'
#
loop_
_entity.id
_entity.type
_entity.pdbx_description
1 polymer ?
#
loop_
_entity_poly.entity_id
_entity_poly.type
_entity_poly.pdbx_seq_one_letter_code
_entity_poly.pdbx_strand_id
1 'polypeptide(L)'
;MADSPPSRKARLAASAAVPDALASLRLDAIDNIFSRLHIYDVVRTSALSRAWRRRWESLPTVDLTHSPGISASNIDALLLRRGSTPVRAFRLHGRDPSWTALSYLDDWLLCLSRRGVRDLTLGFPSSRYGLFRLHSSLFSCRELTRLSLTCCRIPPAPAGFVGFPNLKALRLERVVVDAREHAGVEFASLMAASPVLEDVEIVCVKLQRDGPDDEWVIRAPNLRKLSILGAYEYGGITEHLPLLEEATFFGPNYAKFLTGMMKHALEDGSG
;
A
#
# COMPACT_ATOMS: atom_id res chain seq x y z
N MET A 1 62.01 40.30 -6.87
CA MET A 1 61.56 39.17 -7.70
C MET A 1 60.12 38.89 -7.34
N ALA A 2 59.18 39.36 -8.15
CA ALA A 2 57.76 39.17 -7.96
C ALA A 2 57.32 38.05 -8.90
N ASP A 3 56.99 36.88 -8.35
CA ASP A 3 56.41 35.78 -9.11
C ASP A 3 54.91 36.03 -9.30
N SER A 4 54.54 36.25 -10.56
CA SER A 4 53.14 36.32 -10.99
C SER A 4 52.61 34.89 -11.21
N PRO A 5 51.41 34.53 -10.72
CA PRO A 5 50.83 33.22 -11.04
C PRO A 5 50.24 33.23 -12.46
N PRO A 6 50.39 32.14 -13.25
CA PRO A 6 49.84 32.12 -14.59
C PRO A 6 48.31 31.98 -14.56
N SER A 7 47.69 32.77 -15.41
CA SER A 7 46.26 32.98 -15.57
C SER A 7 45.47 31.74 -15.98
N ARG A 8 44.33 31.52 -15.30
CA ARG A 8 43.16 30.81 -15.82
C ARG A 8 42.74 31.43 -17.16
N LYS A 9 42.98 30.76 -18.29
CA LYS A 9 42.16 30.92 -19.49
C LYS A 9 41.93 29.59 -20.20
N ALA A 10 40.69 29.13 -20.04
CA ALA A 10 39.82 28.64 -21.09
C ALA A 10 40.44 27.71 -22.15
N ARG A 11 40.17 26.41 -21.99
CA ARG A 11 39.76 25.59 -23.14
C ARG A 11 38.70 24.57 -22.71
N LEU A 12 37.56 25.10 -22.25
CA LEU A 12 36.29 24.43 -22.47
C LEU A 12 36.08 24.44 -23.98
N ALA A 13 36.55 23.38 -24.65
CA ALA A 13 35.96 23.01 -25.92
C ALA A 13 34.47 22.84 -25.62
N ALA A 14 33.65 23.76 -26.12
CA ALA A 14 32.22 23.58 -26.18
C ALA A 14 31.99 22.36 -27.07
N SER A 15 31.96 21.18 -26.46
CA SER A 15 31.30 20.02 -27.03
C SER A 15 29.92 20.52 -27.44
N ALA A 16 29.64 20.53 -28.73
CA ALA A 16 28.32 20.82 -29.25
C ALA A 16 27.36 19.92 -28.48
N ALA A 17 26.57 20.51 -27.58
CA ALA A 17 25.70 19.74 -26.70
C ALA A 17 24.76 18.96 -27.62
N VAL A 18 24.90 17.63 -27.64
CA VAL A 18 23.99 16.73 -28.37
C VAL A 18 22.57 17.16 -27.98
N PRO A 19 21.72 17.51 -28.96
CA PRO A 19 20.35 17.90 -28.68
C PRO A 19 19.70 16.83 -27.81
N ASP A 20 19.08 17.26 -26.71
CA ASP A 20 18.41 16.38 -25.76
C ASP A 20 17.16 15.79 -26.43
N ALA A 21 17.33 14.74 -27.23
CA ALA A 21 16.25 14.10 -27.98
C ALA A 21 15.17 13.55 -27.04
N LEU A 22 15.54 13.20 -25.80
CA LEU A 22 14.62 12.76 -24.76
C LEU A 22 13.75 13.89 -24.20
N ALA A 23 14.19 15.15 -24.31
CA ALA A 23 13.36 16.31 -23.99
C ALA A 23 12.23 16.54 -25.00
N SER A 24 12.31 15.95 -26.20
CA SER A 24 11.24 16.06 -27.21
C SER A 24 10.08 15.07 -27.01
N LEU A 25 10.23 14.11 -26.10
CA LEU A 25 9.19 13.15 -25.78
C LEU A 25 8.02 13.84 -25.07
N ARG A 26 6.78 13.48 -25.42
CA ARG A 26 5.59 14.01 -24.76
C ARG A 26 5.56 13.59 -23.28
N LEU A 27 5.03 14.46 -22.42
CA LEU A 27 5.01 14.25 -20.97
C LEU A 27 4.23 12.98 -20.57
N ASP A 28 3.16 12.66 -21.28
CA ASP A 28 2.36 11.43 -21.09
C ASP A 28 3.19 10.17 -21.34
N ALA A 29 4.02 10.16 -22.37
CA ALA A 29 4.92 9.05 -22.67
C ALA A 29 6.03 8.91 -21.61
N ILE A 30 6.62 10.02 -21.14
CA ILE A 30 7.63 10.01 -20.08
C ILE A 30 7.03 9.49 -18.78
N ASP A 31 5.85 9.98 -18.38
CA ASP A 31 5.17 9.54 -17.16
C ASP A 31 4.82 8.05 -17.24
N ASN A 32 4.41 7.56 -18.42
CA ASN A 32 4.13 6.15 -18.63
C ASN A 32 5.39 5.28 -18.46
N ILE A 33 6.53 5.70 -19.03
CA ILE A 33 7.82 5.01 -18.85
C ILE A 33 8.19 5.00 -17.37
N PHE A 34 8.18 6.17 -16.72
CA PHE A 34 8.56 6.29 -15.31
C PHE A 34 7.66 5.52 -14.37
N SER A 35 6.35 5.43 -14.66
CA SER A 35 5.41 4.66 -13.84
C SER A 35 5.69 3.14 -13.80
N ARG A 36 6.49 2.64 -14.75
CA ARG A 36 6.88 1.23 -14.87
C ARG A 36 8.27 0.94 -14.31
N LEU A 37 9.02 1.98 -13.94
CA LEU A 37 10.39 1.88 -13.46
C LEU A 37 10.43 2.01 -11.95
N HIS A 38 11.39 1.32 -11.34
CA HIS A 38 11.72 1.54 -9.95
C HIS A 38 12.23 2.97 -9.75
N ILE A 39 11.91 3.62 -8.62
CA ILE A 39 12.23 5.05 -8.43
C ILE A 39 13.73 5.37 -8.56
N TYR A 40 14.62 4.43 -8.22
CA TYR A 40 16.07 4.62 -8.44
C TYR A 40 16.43 4.72 -9.93
N ASP A 41 15.79 3.94 -10.79
CA ASP A 41 16.04 3.99 -12.23
C ASP A 41 15.47 5.27 -12.81
N VAL A 42 14.28 5.67 -12.35
CA VAL A 42 13.70 6.98 -12.67
C VAL A 42 14.67 8.11 -12.28
N VAL A 43 15.20 8.10 -11.06
CA VAL A 43 16.17 9.12 -10.61
C VAL A 43 17.45 9.05 -11.43
N ARG A 44 17.97 7.86 -11.78
CA ARG A 44 19.16 7.71 -12.65
C ARG A 44 18.95 8.30 -14.04
N THR A 45 17.73 8.20 -14.59
CA THR A 45 17.43 8.80 -15.90
C THR A 45 17.55 10.33 -15.90
N SER A 46 17.58 10.98 -14.73
CA SER A 46 17.91 12.40 -14.56
C SER A 46 19.28 12.80 -15.11
N ALA A 47 20.21 11.84 -15.23
CA ALA A 47 21.51 12.07 -15.85
C ALA A 47 21.44 12.10 -17.38
N LEU A 48 20.41 11.49 -17.98
CA LEU A 48 20.24 11.37 -19.43
C LEU A 48 19.63 12.63 -20.07
N SER A 49 18.81 13.37 -19.31
CA SER A 49 18.14 14.58 -19.81
C SER A 49 17.95 15.60 -18.69
N ARG A 50 18.18 16.88 -19.02
CA ARG A 50 17.93 17.98 -18.05
C ARG A 50 16.44 18.14 -17.79
N ALA A 51 15.59 17.86 -18.79
CA ALA A 51 14.14 17.89 -18.65
C ALA A 51 13.65 16.80 -17.70
N TRP A 52 14.31 15.65 -17.68
CA TRP A 52 13.94 14.51 -16.85
C TRP A 52 14.37 14.68 -15.38
N ARG A 53 15.41 15.49 -15.13
CA ARG A 53 16.04 15.67 -13.81
C ARG A 53 15.10 15.98 -12.66
N ARG A 54 14.06 16.78 -12.89
CA ARG A 54 13.05 17.11 -11.87
C ARG A 54 11.69 16.47 -12.14
N ARG A 55 11.53 15.76 -13.26
CA ARG A 55 10.23 15.20 -13.65
C ARG A 55 9.78 14.13 -12.66
N TRP A 56 10.71 13.34 -12.14
CA TRP A 56 10.43 12.32 -11.14
C TRP A 56 9.79 12.87 -9.86
N GLU A 57 10.08 14.12 -9.49
CA GLU A 57 9.52 14.78 -8.29
C GLU A 57 7.99 14.95 -8.42
N SER A 58 7.49 15.05 -9.67
CA SER A 58 6.07 15.25 -9.98
C SER A 58 5.28 13.98 -10.26
N LEU A 59 5.92 12.79 -10.22
CA LEU A 59 5.26 11.55 -10.60
C LEU A 59 4.21 11.09 -9.59
N PRO A 60 2.98 10.77 -10.00
CA PRO A 60 1.95 10.31 -9.06
C PRO A 60 2.26 8.96 -8.41
N THR A 61 3.29 8.24 -8.86
CA THR A 61 3.63 6.89 -8.42
C THR A 61 5.01 6.83 -7.78
N VAL A 62 5.12 6.18 -6.63
CA VAL A 62 6.38 5.81 -5.98
C VAL A 62 6.36 4.30 -5.76
N ASP A 63 7.25 3.60 -6.45
CA ASP A 63 7.44 2.16 -6.26
C ASP A 63 8.85 1.87 -5.74
N LEU A 64 8.88 1.38 -4.50
CA LEU A 64 10.06 1.00 -3.72
C LEU A 64 10.03 -0.49 -3.35
N THR A 65 9.11 -1.27 -3.93
CA THR A 65 8.93 -2.70 -3.58
C THR A 65 10.10 -3.57 -4.00
N HIS A 66 10.92 -3.15 -4.97
CA HIS A 66 12.13 -3.85 -5.40
C HIS A 66 13.43 -3.23 -4.85
N SER A 67 13.32 -2.25 -3.95
CA SER A 67 14.49 -1.64 -3.31
C SER A 67 15.25 -2.67 -2.46
N PRO A 68 16.58 -2.83 -2.61
CA PRO A 68 17.37 -3.77 -1.81
C PRO A 68 17.41 -3.40 -0.32
N GLY A 69 16.95 -2.19 0.02
CA GLY A 69 16.93 -1.61 1.36
C GLY A 69 16.90 -0.09 1.20
N ILE A 70 15.92 0.56 1.80
CA ILE A 70 15.85 2.01 1.86
C ILE A 70 15.61 2.40 3.32
N SER A 71 16.46 3.28 3.84
CA SER A 71 16.28 3.81 5.19
C SER A 71 15.05 4.70 5.26
N ALA A 72 14.48 4.85 6.45
CA ALA A 72 13.35 5.76 6.66
C ALA A 72 13.71 7.21 6.29
N SER A 73 14.90 7.67 6.67
CA SER A 73 15.39 9.02 6.33
C SER A 73 15.44 9.32 4.83
N ASN A 74 15.72 8.32 4.00
CA ASN A 74 15.71 8.49 2.54
C ASN A 74 14.28 8.60 1.99
N ILE A 75 13.31 7.96 2.64
CA ILE A 75 11.89 8.13 2.31
C ILE A 75 11.40 9.50 2.74
N ASP A 76 11.79 9.97 3.93
CA ASP A 76 11.51 11.36 4.36
C ASP A 76 12.03 12.36 3.34
N ALA A 77 13.30 12.24 2.96
CA ALA A 77 13.92 13.11 1.98
C ALA A 77 13.21 13.04 0.62
N LEU A 78 12.76 11.85 0.21
CA LEU A 78 11.98 11.66 -1.01
C LEU A 78 10.62 12.38 -0.91
N LEU A 79 9.84 12.13 0.15
CA LEU A 79 8.53 12.75 0.32
C LEU A 79 8.62 14.28 0.46
N LEU A 80 9.68 14.77 1.12
CA LEU A 80 9.96 16.19 1.27
C LEU A 80 10.32 16.85 -0.07
N ARG A 81 11.22 16.25 -0.85
CA ARG A 81 11.59 16.76 -2.20
C ARG A 81 10.39 16.85 -3.14
N ARG A 82 9.43 15.94 -2.98
CA ARG A 82 8.21 15.92 -3.76
C ARG A 82 7.18 16.97 -3.33
N GLY A 83 7.41 17.71 -2.25
CA GLY A 83 6.55 18.82 -1.82
C GLY A 83 5.07 18.44 -1.74
N SER A 84 4.14 19.30 -2.16
CA SER A 84 2.70 18.97 -2.14
C SER A 84 2.21 18.21 -3.39
N THR A 85 3.11 17.59 -4.17
CA THR A 85 2.68 16.88 -5.38
C THR A 85 1.81 15.67 -5.03
N PRO A 86 0.75 15.40 -5.83
CA PRO A 86 -0.09 14.23 -5.61
C PRO A 86 0.72 12.93 -5.64
N VAL A 87 0.36 12.00 -4.75
CA VAL A 87 0.91 10.65 -4.70
C VAL A 87 -0.26 9.70 -4.74
N ARG A 88 -0.58 9.19 -5.93
CA ARG A 88 -1.69 8.28 -6.18
C ARG A 88 -1.34 6.84 -5.84
N ALA A 89 -0.10 6.42 -6.07
CA ALA A 89 0.40 5.12 -5.67
C ALA A 89 1.68 5.25 -4.86
N PHE A 90 1.71 4.60 -3.70
CA PHE A 90 2.88 4.50 -2.85
C PHE A 90 3.07 3.04 -2.43
N ARG A 91 4.16 2.43 -2.89
CA ARG A 91 4.46 1.02 -2.64
C ARG A 91 5.86 0.88 -2.08
N LEU A 92 5.98 0.17 -0.97
CA LEU A 92 7.20 0.10 -0.20
C LEU A 92 7.27 -1.24 0.53
N HIS A 93 8.35 -1.98 0.30
CA HIS A 93 8.75 -3.07 1.17
C HIS A 93 10.01 -2.66 1.91
N GLY A 94 9.85 -2.34 3.20
CA GLY A 94 10.96 -2.12 4.11
C GLY A 94 11.77 -3.42 4.21
N ARG A 95 12.96 -3.42 3.64
CA ARG A 95 13.95 -4.51 3.79
C ARG A 95 15.15 -4.09 4.62
N ASP A 96 15.26 -2.79 4.92
CA ASP A 96 16.38 -2.25 5.65
C ASP A 96 16.25 -2.64 7.14
N PRO A 97 17.31 -3.17 7.78
CA PRO A 97 17.28 -3.51 9.21
C PRO A 97 17.01 -2.31 10.14
N SER A 98 17.17 -1.07 9.66
CA SER A 98 16.92 0.16 10.43
C SER A 98 15.46 0.35 10.82
N TRP A 99 14.53 -0.44 10.28
CA TRP A 99 13.09 -0.28 10.46
C TRP A 99 12.57 -0.78 11.81
N THR A 100 13.45 -1.03 12.77
CA THR A 100 13.18 -1.93 13.89
C THR A 100 12.77 -1.28 15.21
N ALA A 101 12.54 0.04 15.32
CA ALA A 101 12.22 0.59 16.65
C ALA A 101 11.28 1.79 16.79
N LEU A 102 11.27 2.82 15.95
CA LEU A 102 10.59 4.08 16.33
C LEU A 102 10.02 4.84 15.11
N SER A 103 8.69 4.94 15.07
CA SER A 103 7.86 6.08 14.64
C SER A 103 8.38 7.06 13.56
N TYR A 104 8.48 6.64 12.29
CA TYR A 104 8.54 7.57 11.15
C TYR A 104 7.37 7.42 10.16
N LEU A 105 6.53 6.38 10.31
CA LEU A 105 5.40 6.18 9.40
C LEU A 105 4.24 7.15 9.62
N ASP A 106 4.12 7.70 10.82
CA ASP A 106 2.97 8.51 11.23
C ASP A 106 2.85 9.73 10.31
N ASP A 107 3.98 10.40 10.09
CA ASP A 107 4.11 11.54 9.20
C ASP A 107 3.91 11.15 7.74
N TRP A 108 4.41 9.98 7.32
CA TRP A 108 4.25 9.53 5.93
C TRP A 108 2.82 9.20 5.59
N LEU A 109 2.12 8.43 6.43
CA LEU A 109 0.72 8.07 6.21
C LEU A 109 -0.16 9.31 6.19
N LEU A 110 0.07 10.27 7.10
CA LEU A 110 -0.64 11.54 7.11
C LEU A 110 -0.33 12.36 5.85
N CYS A 111 0.93 12.40 5.45
CA CYS A 111 1.39 13.06 4.24
C CYS A 111 0.76 12.46 2.97
N LEU A 112 0.75 11.14 2.85
CA LEU A 112 0.15 10.40 1.73
C LEU A 112 -1.37 10.56 1.67
N SER A 113 -2.03 10.53 2.83
CA SER A 113 -3.47 10.83 2.96
C SER A 113 -3.79 12.21 2.38
N ARG A 114 -3.04 13.26 2.77
CA ARG A 114 -3.23 14.63 2.26
C ARG A 114 -2.91 14.78 0.77
N ARG A 115 -2.15 13.87 0.19
CA ARG A 115 -1.75 13.85 -1.23
C ARG A 115 -2.64 12.95 -2.10
N GLY A 116 -3.74 12.41 -1.53
CA GLY A 116 -4.77 11.67 -2.26
C GLY A 116 -4.31 10.29 -2.73
N VAL A 117 -3.64 9.54 -1.86
CA VAL A 117 -3.20 8.16 -2.13
C VAL A 117 -4.38 7.23 -2.37
N ARG A 118 -4.27 6.43 -3.43
CA ARG A 118 -5.28 5.47 -3.90
C ARG A 118 -4.80 4.04 -3.87
N ASP A 119 -3.51 3.82 -4.05
CA ASP A 119 -2.87 2.50 -4.04
C ASP A 119 -1.74 2.55 -3.01
N LEU A 120 -1.95 1.88 -1.88
CA LEU A 120 -1.00 1.84 -0.77
C LEU A 120 -0.56 0.41 -0.53
N THR A 121 0.72 0.14 -0.74
CA THR A 121 1.35 -1.15 -0.43
C THR A 121 2.48 -0.94 0.56
N LEU A 122 2.38 -1.55 1.74
CA LEU A 122 3.39 -1.44 2.80
C LEU A 122 3.75 -2.84 3.32
N GLY A 123 5.01 -3.21 3.21
CA GLY A 123 5.56 -4.44 3.77
C GLY A 123 6.72 -4.14 4.70
N PHE A 124 6.80 -4.85 5.81
CA PHE A 124 7.82 -4.62 6.83
C PHE A 124 8.66 -5.88 7.08
N PRO A 125 9.92 -5.74 7.52
CA PRO A 125 10.72 -6.89 7.92
C PRO A 125 10.05 -7.62 9.08
N SER A 126 9.94 -8.95 9.00
CA SER A 126 9.56 -9.77 10.15
C SER A 126 10.70 -9.73 11.17
N SER A 127 10.51 -8.98 12.25
CA SER A 127 11.52 -8.83 13.30
C SER A 127 11.35 -9.87 14.41
N ARG A 128 12.46 -10.26 15.06
CA ARG A 128 12.41 -11.07 16.30
C ARG A 128 11.74 -10.33 17.46
N TYR A 129 11.63 -9.01 17.38
CA TYR A 129 11.01 -8.16 18.38
C TYR A 129 9.49 -7.95 18.16
N GLY A 130 8.92 -8.63 17.16
CA GLY A 130 7.49 -8.58 16.84
C GLY A 130 7.19 -7.88 15.52
N LEU A 131 5.89 -7.70 15.26
CA LEU A 131 5.39 -7.04 14.05
C LEU A 131 5.45 -5.52 14.16
N PHE A 132 5.69 -4.86 13.03
CA PHE A 132 5.71 -3.40 12.95
C PHE A 132 4.33 -2.81 13.27
N ARG A 133 4.22 -1.84 14.19
CA ARG A 133 2.94 -1.21 14.54
C ARG A 133 2.65 -0.04 13.61
N LEU A 134 1.57 -0.12 12.84
CA LEU A 134 1.09 1.00 12.03
C LEU A 134 0.44 2.06 12.91
N HIS A 135 0.49 3.30 12.44
CA HIS A 135 -0.18 4.42 13.08
C HIS A 135 -1.62 4.57 12.58
N SER A 136 -2.49 5.17 13.39
CA SER A 136 -3.91 5.40 13.08
C SER A 136 -4.10 6.37 11.90
N SER A 137 -3.06 7.10 11.48
CA SER A 137 -3.04 7.91 10.25
C SER A 137 -3.42 7.10 9.00
N LEU A 138 -3.27 5.76 9.01
CA LEU A 138 -3.75 4.88 7.94
C LEU A 138 -5.22 5.15 7.59
N PHE A 139 -6.08 5.29 8.61
CA PHE A 139 -7.52 5.51 8.46
C PHE A 139 -7.88 6.89 7.86
N SER A 140 -6.90 7.80 7.73
CA SER A 140 -7.09 9.09 7.06
C SER A 140 -6.99 8.98 5.53
N CYS A 141 -6.55 7.86 4.98
CA CYS A 141 -6.41 7.67 3.53
C CYS A 141 -7.77 7.37 2.87
N ARG A 142 -8.63 8.39 2.71
CA ARG A 142 -10.02 8.23 2.23
C ARG A 142 -10.16 7.92 0.73
N GLU A 143 -9.14 8.20 -0.06
CA GLU A 143 -9.11 7.92 -1.50
C GLU A 143 -8.62 6.50 -1.83
N LEU A 144 -8.38 5.64 -0.82
CA LEU A 144 -7.87 4.29 -1.05
C LEU A 144 -8.82 3.46 -1.93
N THR A 145 -8.22 2.88 -2.97
CA THR A 145 -8.80 1.89 -3.89
C THR A 145 -8.12 0.54 -3.75
N ARG A 146 -6.84 0.51 -3.34
CA ARG A 146 -6.10 -0.70 -3.04
C ARG A 146 -5.28 -0.50 -1.77
N LEU A 147 -5.40 -1.44 -0.84
CA LEU A 147 -4.61 -1.49 0.38
C LEU A 147 -3.97 -2.87 0.50
N SER A 148 -2.64 -2.92 0.52
CA SER A 148 -1.86 -4.13 0.71
C SER A 148 -0.90 -3.95 1.87
N LEU A 149 -1.03 -4.77 2.92
CA LEU A 149 -0.21 -4.69 4.13
C LEU A 149 0.41 -6.04 4.45
N THR A 150 1.72 -6.05 4.69
CA THR A 150 2.48 -7.27 4.99
C THR A 150 3.31 -7.12 6.26
N CYS A 151 3.25 -8.11 7.16
CA CYS A 151 4.07 -8.19 8.38
C CYS A 151 3.93 -7.00 9.36
N CYS A 152 2.71 -6.49 9.58
CA CYS A 152 2.45 -5.38 10.49
C CYS A 152 1.27 -5.61 11.44
N ARG A 153 1.08 -4.68 12.39
CA ARG A 153 -0.10 -4.57 13.23
C ARG A 153 -0.89 -3.34 12.83
N ILE A 154 -2.18 -3.51 12.56
CA ILE A 154 -3.12 -2.41 12.33
C ILE A 154 -3.66 -1.99 13.70
N PRO A 155 -3.56 -0.70 14.09
CA PRO A 155 -4.11 -0.23 15.35
C PRO A 155 -5.64 -0.18 15.30
N PRO A 156 -6.34 -0.09 16.45
CA PRO A 156 -7.78 0.04 16.46
C PRO A 156 -8.25 1.28 15.67
N ALA A 157 -9.38 1.15 14.98
CA ALA A 157 -9.94 2.27 14.24
C ALA A 157 -10.27 3.45 15.19
N PRO A 158 -10.07 4.71 14.74
CA PRO A 158 -10.50 5.86 15.52
C PRO A 158 -12.04 5.93 15.57
N ALA A 159 -12.56 6.54 16.63
CA ALA A 159 -14.00 6.76 16.76
C ALA A 159 -14.51 7.60 15.57
N GLY A 160 -15.64 7.17 14.98
CA GLY A 160 -16.22 7.83 13.81
C GLY A 160 -15.51 7.51 12.49
N PHE A 161 -14.62 6.52 12.45
CA PHE A 161 -14.12 6.00 11.18
C PHE A 161 -15.26 5.36 10.37
N VAL A 162 -15.47 5.85 9.16
CA VAL A 162 -16.59 5.46 8.28
C VAL A 162 -16.19 4.41 7.23
N GLY A 163 -15.02 3.78 7.38
CA GLY A 163 -14.49 2.84 6.39
C GLY A 163 -13.76 3.50 5.21
N PHE A 164 -13.43 2.67 4.22
CA PHE A 164 -12.76 3.07 2.97
C PHE A 164 -13.73 2.95 1.79
N PRO A 165 -14.52 3.99 1.47
CA PRO A 165 -15.67 3.86 0.56
C PRO A 165 -15.31 3.49 -0.89
N ASN A 166 -14.06 3.73 -1.31
CA ASN A 166 -13.58 3.47 -2.66
C ASN A 166 -12.72 2.21 -2.76
N LEU A 167 -12.57 1.44 -1.67
CA LEU A 167 -11.65 0.32 -1.60
C LEU A 167 -12.15 -0.85 -2.45
N LYS A 168 -11.38 -1.21 -3.48
CA LYS A 168 -11.63 -2.30 -4.41
C LYS A 168 -10.85 -3.55 -4.08
N ALA A 169 -9.62 -3.41 -3.57
CA ALA A 169 -8.79 -4.54 -3.19
C ALA A 169 -8.19 -4.37 -1.79
N LEU A 170 -8.34 -5.39 -0.95
CA LEU A 170 -7.76 -5.47 0.37
C LEU A 170 -6.90 -6.73 0.48
N ARG A 171 -5.61 -6.55 0.72
CA ARG A 171 -4.65 -7.65 0.88
C ARG A 171 -3.92 -7.52 2.20
N LEU A 172 -4.03 -8.52 3.05
CA LEU A 172 -3.40 -8.55 4.37
C LEU A 172 -2.62 -9.85 4.50
N GLU A 173 -1.31 -9.75 4.69
CA GLU A 173 -0.43 -10.91 4.84
C GLU A 173 0.37 -10.83 6.14
N ARG A 174 0.24 -11.85 7.00
CA ARG A 174 0.92 -11.92 8.30
C ARG A 174 0.67 -10.69 9.17
N VAL A 175 -0.58 -10.22 9.16
CA VAL A 175 -1.03 -9.01 9.85
C VAL A 175 -1.73 -9.34 11.17
N VAL A 176 -1.56 -8.52 12.19
CA VAL A 176 -2.44 -8.54 13.37
C VAL A 176 -3.35 -7.32 13.32
N VAL A 177 -4.66 -7.53 13.42
CA VAL A 177 -5.64 -6.44 13.51
C VAL A 177 -6.00 -6.25 14.97
N ASP A 178 -5.57 -5.12 15.54
CA ASP A 178 -5.96 -4.70 16.88
C ASP A 178 -7.32 -4.01 16.84
N ALA A 179 -8.11 -4.16 17.90
CA ALA A 179 -9.46 -3.62 18.01
C ALA A 179 -9.72 -3.11 19.42
N ARG A 180 -10.65 -2.17 19.55
CA ARG A 180 -11.06 -1.67 20.88
C ARG A 180 -11.90 -2.71 21.60
N GLU A 181 -12.83 -3.30 20.85
CA GLU A 181 -13.80 -4.27 21.37
C GLU A 181 -13.58 -5.63 20.72
N HIS A 182 -13.78 -5.74 19.41
CA HIS A 182 -13.75 -7.02 18.70
C HIS A 182 -13.26 -6.85 17.25
N ALA A 183 -12.09 -7.40 16.91
CA ALA A 183 -11.48 -7.17 15.60
C ALA A 183 -12.28 -7.77 14.44
N GLY A 184 -12.94 -8.92 14.65
CA GLY A 184 -13.87 -9.49 13.67
C GLY A 184 -15.00 -8.56 13.25
N VAL A 185 -15.77 -8.02 14.21
CA VAL A 185 -16.85 -7.05 13.96
C VAL A 185 -16.34 -5.76 13.31
N GLU A 186 -15.22 -5.20 13.79
CA GLU A 186 -14.60 -4.01 13.19
C GLU A 186 -14.16 -4.29 11.74
N PHE A 187 -13.62 -5.48 11.47
CA PHE A 187 -13.20 -5.92 10.15
C PHE A 187 -14.39 -6.11 9.21
N ALA A 188 -15.47 -6.76 9.67
CA ALA A 188 -16.72 -6.89 8.92
C ALA A 188 -17.32 -5.51 8.57
N SER A 189 -17.29 -4.58 9.54
CA SER A 189 -17.78 -3.21 9.35
C SER A 189 -16.96 -2.45 8.31
N LEU A 190 -15.64 -2.66 8.27
CA LEU A 190 -14.77 -2.09 7.24
C LEU A 190 -15.16 -2.58 5.83
N MET A 191 -15.42 -3.88 5.69
CA MET A 191 -15.84 -4.48 4.41
C MET A 191 -17.21 -3.94 3.97
N ALA A 192 -18.18 -3.89 4.90
CA ALA A 192 -19.51 -3.33 4.63
C ALA A 192 -19.46 -1.84 4.23
N ALA A 193 -18.53 -1.08 4.82
CA ALA A 193 -18.30 0.31 4.49
C ALA A 193 -17.50 0.52 3.18
N SER A 194 -17.12 -0.55 2.50
CA SER A 194 -16.39 -0.55 1.23
C SER A 194 -17.26 -1.20 0.13
N PRO A 195 -18.33 -0.54 -0.34
CA PRO A 195 -19.33 -1.18 -1.20
C PRO A 195 -18.79 -1.61 -2.57
N VAL A 196 -17.64 -1.08 -3.00
CA VAL A 196 -16.98 -1.40 -4.28
C VAL A 196 -15.87 -2.45 -4.14
N LEU A 197 -15.80 -3.16 -3.02
CA LEU A 197 -14.78 -4.16 -2.73
C LEU A 197 -14.96 -5.40 -3.63
N GLU A 198 -13.95 -5.70 -4.44
CA GLU A 198 -13.96 -6.74 -5.46
C GLU A 198 -12.99 -7.90 -5.13
N ASP A 199 -11.88 -7.61 -4.43
CA ASP A 199 -10.80 -8.58 -4.17
C ASP A 199 -10.35 -8.51 -2.70
N VAL A 200 -10.46 -9.62 -1.98
CA VAL A 200 -10.04 -9.74 -0.58
C VAL A 200 -9.13 -10.94 -0.41
N GLU A 201 -7.92 -10.68 0.08
CA GLU A 201 -6.93 -11.70 0.37
C GLU A 201 -6.41 -11.52 1.79
N ILE A 202 -6.62 -12.55 2.62
CA ILE A 202 -6.27 -12.59 4.03
C ILE A 202 -5.39 -13.81 4.25
N VAL A 203 -4.11 -13.60 4.49
CA VAL A 203 -3.12 -14.66 4.67
C VAL A 203 -2.47 -14.54 6.04
N CYS A 204 -2.60 -15.54 6.89
CA CYS A 204 -2.03 -15.60 8.25
C CYS A 204 -2.36 -14.36 9.08
N VAL A 205 -3.62 -13.88 9.03
CA VAL A 205 -4.06 -12.69 9.78
C VAL A 205 -4.54 -13.07 11.17
N LYS A 206 -4.23 -12.31 12.21
CA LYS A 206 -4.82 -12.51 13.54
C LYS A 206 -5.75 -11.36 13.88
N LEU A 207 -7.02 -11.67 14.07
CA LEU A 207 -8.01 -10.73 14.58
C LEU A 207 -7.95 -10.77 16.11
N GLN A 208 -7.63 -9.65 16.77
CA GLN A 208 -7.60 -9.61 18.24
C GLN A 208 -9.01 -9.65 18.81
N ARG A 209 -9.18 -10.36 19.93
CA ARG A 209 -10.47 -10.48 20.63
C ARG A 209 -11.56 -11.03 19.70
N ASP A 210 -11.17 -11.95 18.82
CA ASP A 210 -12.03 -12.76 17.96
C ASP A 210 -11.61 -14.21 18.18
N GLY A 211 -12.57 -15.01 18.62
CA GLY A 211 -12.46 -16.43 18.91
C GLY A 211 -13.38 -17.25 18.00
N PRO A 212 -13.27 -18.57 18.03
CA PRO A 212 -14.05 -19.45 17.18
C PRO A 212 -15.55 -19.41 17.50
N ASP A 213 -15.98 -19.02 18.69
CA ASP A 213 -17.41 -19.01 19.04
C ASP A 213 -18.10 -17.66 18.77
N ASP A 214 -17.33 -16.66 18.29
CA ASP A 214 -17.89 -15.37 17.91
C ASP A 214 -18.67 -15.49 16.59
N GLU A 215 -19.57 -14.53 16.33
CA GLU A 215 -20.34 -14.48 15.09
C GLU A 215 -20.35 -13.06 14.53
N TRP A 216 -19.77 -12.90 13.34
CA TRP A 216 -19.81 -11.66 12.57
C TRP A 216 -19.85 -11.98 11.08
N VAL A 217 -20.51 -11.12 10.31
CA VAL A 217 -20.88 -11.41 8.93
C VAL A 217 -20.11 -10.53 7.97
N ILE A 218 -19.41 -11.14 7.02
CA ILE A 218 -18.82 -10.44 5.88
C ILE A 218 -19.94 -10.01 4.92
N ARG A 219 -20.13 -8.70 4.78
CA ARG A 219 -21.06 -8.09 3.82
C ARG A 219 -20.27 -7.38 2.73
N ALA A 220 -20.18 -8.01 1.55
CA ALA A 220 -19.44 -7.47 0.40
C ALA A 220 -20.13 -7.90 -0.91
N PRO A 221 -21.22 -7.24 -1.32
CA PRO A 221 -22.06 -7.71 -2.43
C PRO A 221 -21.35 -7.71 -3.79
N ASN A 222 -20.30 -6.90 -3.95
CA ASN A 222 -19.49 -6.81 -5.17
C ASN A 222 -18.21 -7.65 -5.13
N LEU A 223 -18.06 -8.52 -4.12
CA LEU A 223 -16.85 -9.32 -3.96
C LEU A 223 -16.79 -10.41 -5.03
N ARG A 224 -15.69 -10.42 -5.78
CA ARG A 224 -15.41 -11.38 -6.86
C ARG A 224 -14.38 -12.42 -6.47
N LYS A 225 -13.41 -12.03 -5.63
CA LYS A 225 -12.35 -12.92 -5.14
C LYS A 225 -12.25 -12.85 -3.63
N LEU A 226 -12.30 -14.02 -2.98
CA LEU A 226 -12.11 -14.17 -1.54
C LEU A 226 -11.10 -15.27 -1.24
N SER A 227 -9.97 -14.88 -0.66
CA SER A 227 -8.95 -15.82 -0.18
C SER A 227 -8.75 -15.64 1.31
N ILE A 228 -8.98 -16.70 2.09
CA ILE A 228 -8.71 -16.74 3.54
C ILE A 228 -7.82 -17.96 3.82
N LEU A 229 -6.54 -17.69 4.08
CA LEU A 229 -5.51 -18.71 4.24
C LEU A 229 -4.80 -18.51 5.58
N GLY A 230 -4.76 -19.51 6.46
CA GLY A 230 -3.96 -19.40 7.68
C GLY A 230 -4.46 -20.25 8.84
N ALA A 231 -3.67 -20.33 9.90
CA ALA A 231 -3.94 -21.23 11.03
C ALA A 231 -4.75 -20.60 12.18
N TYR A 232 -5.12 -19.32 12.09
CA TYR A 232 -5.88 -18.65 13.15
C TYR A 232 -7.37 -18.94 13.00
N GLU A 233 -8.05 -19.31 14.09
CA GLU A 233 -9.50 -19.47 14.12
C GLU A 233 -10.20 -18.11 14.26
N TYR A 234 -11.34 -17.95 13.59
CA TYR A 234 -12.20 -16.77 13.64
C TYR A 234 -13.67 -17.16 13.84
N GLY A 235 -14.46 -16.21 14.34
CA GLY A 235 -15.92 -16.29 14.39
C GLY A 235 -16.64 -15.90 13.09
N GLY A 236 -15.88 -15.49 12.08
CA GLY A 236 -16.45 -14.95 10.84
C GLY A 236 -17.28 -15.95 10.05
N ILE A 237 -18.43 -15.48 9.57
CA ILE A 237 -19.26 -16.14 8.57
C ILE A 237 -19.44 -15.23 7.36
N THR A 238 -19.83 -15.81 6.23
CA THR A 238 -20.15 -15.11 4.99
C THR A 238 -21.66 -15.07 4.80
N GLU A 239 -22.18 -13.91 4.37
CA GLU A 239 -23.52 -13.80 3.80
C GLU A 239 -23.50 -14.27 2.33
N HIS A 240 -24.63 -14.15 1.65
CA HIS A 240 -24.71 -14.33 0.20
C HIS A 240 -23.75 -13.36 -0.54
N LEU A 241 -22.83 -13.91 -1.34
CA LEU A 241 -21.87 -13.17 -2.16
C LEU A 241 -22.17 -13.45 -3.65
N PRO A 242 -23.12 -12.72 -4.26
CA PRO A 242 -23.70 -13.10 -5.56
C PRO A 242 -22.71 -13.00 -6.75
N LEU A 243 -21.66 -12.18 -6.61
CA LEU A 243 -20.67 -11.93 -7.66
C LEU A 243 -19.37 -12.71 -7.44
N LEU A 244 -19.32 -13.63 -6.48
CA LEU A 244 -18.12 -14.36 -6.12
C LEU A 244 -17.74 -15.35 -7.24
N GLU A 245 -16.58 -15.13 -7.85
CA GLU A 245 -16.03 -15.94 -8.95
C GLU A 245 -14.97 -16.93 -8.43
N GLU A 246 -14.17 -16.50 -7.45
CA GLU A 246 -13.05 -17.28 -6.92
C GLU A 246 -13.07 -17.25 -5.38
N ALA A 247 -13.08 -18.43 -4.76
CA ALA A 247 -13.03 -18.57 -3.31
C ALA A 247 -11.97 -19.60 -2.90
N THR A 248 -10.97 -19.19 -2.13
CA THR A 248 -9.90 -20.07 -1.64
C THR A 248 -9.86 -20.03 -0.11
N PHE A 249 -10.10 -21.17 0.52
CA PHE A 249 -10.06 -21.29 1.97
C PHE A 249 -9.05 -22.35 2.39
N PHE A 250 -8.16 -22.00 3.31
CA PHE A 250 -7.20 -22.94 3.90
C PHE A 250 -7.01 -22.65 5.39
N GLY A 251 -7.06 -23.71 6.20
CA GLY A 251 -6.97 -23.62 7.65
C GLY A 251 -8.31 -23.86 8.34
N PRO A 252 -8.45 -23.57 9.65
CA PRO A 252 -9.54 -24.12 10.46
C PRO A 252 -10.92 -23.50 10.16
N ASN A 253 -10.99 -22.32 9.54
CA ASN A 253 -12.25 -21.61 9.34
C ASN A 253 -13.02 -21.97 8.06
N TYR A 254 -12.41 -22.77 7.17
CA TYR A 254 -12.96 -23.02 5.83
C TYR A 254 -14.42 -23.50 5.85
N ALA A 255 -14.76 -24.41 6.76
CA ALA A 255 -16.11 -24.98 6.85
C ALA A 255 -17.18 -23.92 7.15
N LYS A 256 -16.89 -22.94 8.02
CA LYS A 256 -17.83 -21.88 8.37
C LYS A 256 -18.12 -20.96 7.19
N PHE A 257 -17.06 -20.51 6.51
CA PHE A 257 -17.19 -19.65 5.34
C PHE A 257 -17.85 -20.37 4.16
N LEU A 258 -17.58 -21.67 3.96
CA LEU A 258 -18.26 -22.45 2.92
C LEU A 258 -19.75 -22.65 3.25
N THR A 259 -20.08 -22.96 4.50
CA THR A 259 -21.47 -23.21 4.92
C THR A 259 -22.33 -21.94 4.81
N GLY A 260 -21.79 -20.77 5.17
CA GLY A 260 -22.46 -19.48 5.00
C GLY A 260 -22.85 -19.22 3.54
N MET A 261 -21.95 -19.50 2.61
CA MET A 261 -22.23 -19.34 1.18
C MET A 261 -23.28 -20.33 0.65
N MET A 262 -23.26 -21.58 1.12
CA MET A 262 -24.19 -22.63 0.66
C MET A 262 -25.63 -22.42 1.14
N LYS A 263 -25.83 -21.91 2.36
CA LYS A 263 -27.17 -21.69 2.92
C LYS A 263 -28.02 -20.77 2.05
N HIS A 264 -27.41 -19.77 1.43
CA HIS A 264 -28.13 -18.81 0.59
C HIS A 264 -28.31 -19.25 -0.86
N ALA A 265 -27.41 -20.09 -1.40
CA ALA A 265 -27.58 -20.66 -2.74
C ALA A 265 -28.83 -21.57 -2.86
N LEU A 266 -29.24 -22.18 -1.74
CA LEU A 266 -30.45 -23.00 -1.67
C LEU A 266 -31.73 -22.16 -1.52
N GLU A 267 -31.65 -20.95 -0.96
CA GLU A 267 -32.80 -20.05 -0.82
C GLU A 267 -33.17 -19.41 -2.17
N ASP A 268 -32.17 -19.03 -2.98
CA ASP A 268 -32.36 -18.44 -4.32
C ASP A 268 -32.86 -19.43 -5.39
N GLY A 269 -32.77 -20.74 -5.14
CA GLY A 269 -33.26 -21.81 -6.04
C GLY A 269 -34.73 -22.18 -5.83
N SER A 270 -35.42 -21.55 -4.88
CA SER A 270 -36.81 -21.88 -4.48
C SER A 270 -37.85 -20.81 -4.85
N GLY A 271 -37.48 -19.79 -5.63
CA GLY A 271 -38.33 -18.67 -6.05
C GLY A 271 -38.80 -18.74 -7.50
#